data_AF-A0A968WW26-F1
#
_entry.id   AF-A0A968WW26-F1
#
_cell.length_a   1.000
_cell.length_b   1.000
_cell.length_c   1.000
_cell.angle_alpha   90.00
_cell.angle_beta   90.00
_cell.angle_gamma   90.00
#
_symmetry.space_group_name_H-M   'P 1'
#
loop_
_entity.id
_entity.type
_entity.pdbx_description
1 polymer ?
#
loop_
_entity_poly.entity_id
_entity_poly.type
_entity_poly.pdbx_seq_one_letter_code
_entity_poly.pdbx_strand_id
1 'polypeptide(L)'
;MPQYQKVGKKHSGFKLAKEHLDALEFQVHEKAIAASRFRAILNEKDPPKPKKEFSLPVPVRGKIVSDKVRELRGHADTRTARRAQVMARLSQTIAEREVKVGLRRTLVTQAERLKWLANKRFKEMGGANAVEISPEGKDEDAD
;
A
#
# COMPACT_ATOMS: atom_id res chain seq x y z
N MET A 1 16.43 -17.52 3.03
CA MET A 1 17.59 -17.70 3.93
C MET A 1 17.56 -19.11 4.49
N PRO A 2 18.08 -20.11 3.74
CA PRO A 2 18.03 -21.52 4.12
C PRO A 2 18.63 -21.79 5.52
N GLN A 3 19.61 -20.99 5.93
CA GLN A 3 20.31 -21.13 7.21
C GLN A 3 19.42 -20.92 8.45
N TYR A 4 18.28 -20.24 8.32
CA TYR A 4 17.35 -20.01 9.44
C TYR A 4 16.09 -20.88 9.37
N GLN A 5 15.97 -21.77 8.39
CA GLN A 5 14.75 -22.55 8.15
C GLN A 5 14.36 -23.46 9.33
N LYS A 6 15.34 -23.90 10.13
CA LYS A 6 15.12 -24.75 11.32
C LYS A 6 15.24 -24.00 12.65
N VAL A 7 15.45 -22.67 12.63
CA VAL A 7 15.68 -21.87 13.83
C VAL A 7 14.35 -21.35 14.38
N GLY A 8 13.74 -22.12 15.28
CA GLY A 8 12.54 -21.73 16.02
C GLY A 8 12.84 -20.99 17.34
N LYS A 9 11.80 -20.52 18.04
CA LYS A 9 11.93 -19.76 19.31
C LYS A 9 12.77 -20.45 20.40
N LYS A 10 12.76 -21.78 20.43
CA LYS A 10 13.49 -22.60 21.41
C LYS A 10 14.93 -22.94 20.98
N HIS A 11 15.33 -22.55 19.77
CA HIS A 11 16.66 -22.83 19.25
C HIS A 11 17.69 -21.87 19.86
N SER A 12 18.87 -22.35 20.23
CA SER A 12 19.94 -21.54 20.83
C SER A 12 20.33 -20.33 19.97
N GLY A 13 20.35 -20.51 18.64
CA GLY A 13 20.61 -19.46 17.65
C GLY A 13 19.45 -18.48 17.37
N PHE A 14 18.29 -18.61 18.04
CA PHE A 14 17.11 -17.77 17.74
C PHE A 14 17.37 -16.28 17.90
N LYS A 15 18.10 -15.89 18.94
CA LYS A 15 18.40 -14.47 19.22
C LYS A 15 19.19 -13.84 18.07
N LEU A 16 20.24 -14.51 17.61
CA LEU A 16 21.06 -14.04 16.48
C LEU A 16 20.27 -14.01 15.16
N ALA A 17 19.43 -15.03 14.91
CA ALA A 17 18.58 -15.06 13.73
C ALA A 17 17.56 -13.91 13.73
N LYS A 18 16.97 -13.62 14.90
CA LYS A 18 16.06 -12.48 15.07
C LYS A 18 16.76 -11.14 14.86
N GLU A 19 17.93 -10.95 15.46
CA GLU A 19 18.72 -9.72 15.27
C GLU A 19 19.08 -9.48 13.79
N HIS A 20 19.43 -10.53 13.06
CA HIS A 20 19.66 -10.44 11.62
C HIS A 20 18.37 -10.12 10.84
N LEU A 21 17.25 -10.77 11.17
CA LEU A 21 15.96 -10.50 10.53
C LEU A 21 15.50 -9.06 10.75
N ASP A 22 15.56 -8.57 11.99
CA ASP A 22 15.17 -7.21 12.36
C ASP A 22 16.02 -6.18 11.58
N ALA A 23 17.32 -6.45 11.40
CA ALA A 23 18.20 -5.59 10.63
C ALA A 23 17.90 -5.57 9.12
N LEU A 24 17.61 -6.74 8.55
CA LEU A 24 17.19 -6.84 7.15
C LEU A 24 15.84 -6.13 6.94
N GLU A 25 14.89 -6.30 7.86
CA GLU A 25 13.59 -5.62 7.82
C GLU A 25 13.77 -4.10 7.81
N PHE A 26 14.61 -3.57 8.70
CA PHE A 26 14.94 -2.15 8.74
C PHE A 26 15.53 -1.63 7.42
N GLN A 27 16.54 -2.32 6.87
CA GLN A 27 17.16 -1.88 5.63
C GLN A 27 16.21 -1.93 4.43
N VAL A 28 15.40 -2.99 4.33
CA VAL A 28 14.39 -3.10 3.27
C VAL A 28 13.32 -2.03 3.45
N HIS A 29 12.92 -1.73 4.68
CA HIS A 29 11.97 -0.68 5.02
C HIS A 29 12.45 0.69 4.57
N GLU A 30 13.66 1.09 4.95
CA GLU A 30 14.26 2.36 4.54
C GLU A 30 14.38 2.48 3.02
N LYS A 31 14.87 1.42 2.36
CA LYS A 31 14.96 1.38 0.90
C LYS A 31 13.59 1.49 0.24
N ALA A 32 12.57 0.83 0.78
CA ALA A 32 11.21 0.86 0.25
C ALA A 32 10.54 2.22 0.44
N ILE A 33 10.76 2.90 1.57
CA ILE A 33 10.31 4.26 1.82
C ILE A 33 10.97 5.22 0.83
N ALA A 34 12.29 5.16 0.67
CA ALA A 34 13.04 6.02 -0.24
C ALA A 34 12.58 5.86 -1.70
N ALA A 35 12.26 4.63 -2.12
CA ALA A 35 11.74 4.33 -3.46
C ALA A 35 10.23 4.59 -3.62
N SER A 36 9.50 4.80 -2.53
CA SER A 36 8.05 4.99 -2.56
C SER A 36 7.69 6.38 -3.07
N ARG A 37 6.79 6.46 -4.05
CA ARG A 37 6.23 7.72 -4.55
C ARG A 37 5.65 8.60 -3.43
N PHE A 38 5.07 7.97 -2.42
CA PHE A 38 4.41 8.65 -1.29
C PHE A 38 5.33 8.74 -0.07
N ARG A 39 6.60 8.33 -0.19
CA ARG A 39 7.56 8.20 0.92
C ARG A 39 6.97 7.46 2.14
N ALA A 40 6.08 6.51 1.86
CA ALA A 40 5.32 5.78 2.85
C ALA A 40 5.10 4.34 2.40
N ILE A 41 5.14 3.42 3.37
CA ILE A 41 4.81 2.01 3.19
C ILE A 41 3.78 1.56 4.24
N LEU A 42 3.14 0.44 3.98
CA LEU A 42 1.98 -0.07 4.70
C LEU A 42 2.39 -0.81 5.98
N ASN A 43 3.08 -0.11 6.88
CA ASN A 43 3.52 -0.68 8.16
C ASN A 43 2.87 0.06 9.35
N GLU A 44 2.23 -0.71 10.23
CA GLU A 44 1.68 -0.22 11.49
C GLU A 44 2.78 0.25 12.45
N LYS A 45 3.97 -0.35 12.37
CA LYS A 45 5.13 -0.03 13.20
C LYS A 45 6.39 0.09 12.37
N ASP A 46 7.25 1.00 12.78
CA ASP A 46 8.57 1.14 12.19
C ASP A 46 9.49 0.04 12.75
N PRO A 47 10.29 -0.62 11.89
CA PRO A 47 11.21 -1.66 12.36
C PRO A 47 12.29 -1.06 13.26
N PRO A 48 12.80 -1.82 14.24
CA PRO A 48 13.82 -1.34 15.14
C PRO A 48 15.12 -1.05 14.39
N LYS A 49 15.81 0.04 14.77
CA LYS A 49 17.13 0.36 14.21
C LYS A 49 18.12 -0.75 14.59
N PRO A 50 18.84 -1.35 13.62
CA PRO A 50 19.78 -2.40 13.92
C PRO A 50 21.03 -1.85 14.59
N LYS A 51 21.65 -2.67 15.43
CA LYS A 51 22.93 -2.34 16.11
C LYS A 51 24.15 -2.63 15.24
N LYS A 52 23.97 -3.45 14.20
CA LYS A 52 25.03 -3.90 13.29
C LYS A 52 24.54 -3.74 11.86
N GLU A 53 25.45 -3.47 10.96
CA GLU A 53 25.17 -3.43 9.54
C GLU A 53 25.16 -4.85 8.97
N PHE A 54 24.21 -5.12 8.08
CA PHE A 54 24.06 -6.40 7.40
C PHE A 54 23.97 -6.16 5.89
N SER A 55 24.36 -7.14 5.08
CA SER A 55 24.20 -7.05 3.63
C SER A 55 22.85 -7.63 3.20
N LEU A 56 22.15 -6.90 2.32
CA LEU A 56 20.92 -7.41 1.74
C LEU A 56 21.21 -8.61 0.83
N PRO A 57 20.41 -9.69 0.90
CA PRO A 57 20.53 -10.80 -0.02
C PRO A 57 20.15 -10.37 -1.45
N VAL A 58 20.63 -11.11 -2.45
CA VAL A 58 20.29 -10.88 -3.86
C VAL A 58 18.77 -11.02 -4.06
N PRO A 59 18.10 -10.03 -4.66
CA PRO A 59 16.65 -10.08 -4.87
C PRO A 59 16.31 -11.12 -5.94
N VAL A 60 15.31 -11.96 -5.64
CA VAL A 60 14.73 -12.91 -6.61
C VAL A 60 13.49 -12.27 -7.22
N ARG A 61 13.36 -12.36 -8.55
CA ARG A 61 12.20 -11.85 -9.30
C ARG A 61 11.53 -12.99 -10.04
N GLY A 62 10.20 -12.96 -10.09
CA GLY A 62 9.41 -13.98 -10.76
C GLY A 62 7.98 -13.52 -10.98
N LYS A 63 7.24 -14.29 -11.79
CA LYS A 63 5.83 -14.04 -12.08
C LYS A 63 4.97 -14.86 -11.13
N ILE A 64 4.22 -14.18 -10.26
CA ILE A 64 3.34 -14.84 -9.27
C ILE A 64 1.97 -15.19 -9.88
N VAL A 65 1.55 -14.46 -10.92
CA VAL A 65 0.18 -14.50 -11.47
C VAL A 65 0.22 -14.74 -12.97
N SER A 66 -0.63 -15.63 -13.48
CA SER A 66 -0.76 -15.91 -14.92
C SER A 66 -1.31 -14.71 -15.71
N ASP A 67 -1.08 -14.68 -17.03
CA ASP A 67 -1.57 -13.59 -17.88
C ASP A 67 -3.10 -13.48 -17.86
N LYS A 68 -3.79 -14.63 -17.91
CA LYS A 68 -5.25 -14.71 -17.81
C LYS A 68 -5.79 -14.03 -16.55
N VAL A 69 -5.15 -14.25 -15.39
CA VAL A 69 -5.58 -13.60 -14.14
C VAL A 69 -5.25 -12.11 -14.15
N ARG A 70 -4.12 -11.71 -14.75
CA ARG A 70 -3.75 -10.29 -14.90
C ARG A 70 -4.79 -9.55 -15.75
N GLU A 71 -5.27 -10.16 -16.82
CA GLU A 71 -6.30 -9.60 -17.68
C GLU A 71 -7.63 -9.42 -16.93
N LEU A 72 -8.13 -10.50 -16.32
CA LEU A 72 -9.41 -10.49 -15.58
C LEU A 72 -9.44 -9.52 -14.40
N ARG A 73 -8.31 -9.25 -13.75
CA ARG A 73 -8.24 -8.45 -12.51
C ARG A 73 -7.45 -7.15 -12.66
N GLY A 74 -6.95 -6.85 -13.86
CA GLY A 74 -6.01 -5.76 -14.11
C GLY A 74 -6.65 -4.39 -14.31
N HIS A 75 -7.95 -4.34 -14.61
CA HIS A 75 -8.68 -3.13 -14.97
C HIS A 75 -8.53 -2.02 -13.92
N ALA A 76 -8.25 -0.80 -14.39
CA ALA A 76 -7.93 0.33 -13.52
C ALA A 76 -9.09 0.68 -12.58
N ASP A 77 -10.32 0.68 -13.09
CA ASP A 77 -11.51 1.02 -12.29
C ASP A 77 -11.83 -0.04 -11.24
N THR A 78 -11.67 -1.33 -11.58
CA THR A 78 -11.80 -2.43 -10.62
C THR A 78 -10.76 -2.32 -9.50
N ARG A 79 -9.55 -1.86 -9.82
CA ARG A 79 -8.49 -1.61 -8.82
C ARG A 79 -8.86 -0.45 -7.90
N THR A 80 -9.40 0.63 -8.44
CA THR A 80 -9.88 1.80 -7.67
C THR A 80 -11.01 1.38 -6.73
N ALA A 81 -12.03 0.68 -7.24
CA ALA A 81 -13.17 0.20 -6.44
C ALA A 81 -12.72 -0.71 -5.28
N ARG A 82 -11.85 -1.70 -5.55
CA ARG A 82 -11.31 -2.58 -4.50
C ARG A 82 -10.53 -1.81 -3.43
N ARG A 83 -9.74 -0.80 -3.82
CA ARG A 83 -8.98 0.04 -2.86
C ARG A 83 -9.90 0.90 -2.02
N ALA A 84 -10.95 1.48 -2.61
CA ALA A 84 -11.97 2.22 -1.87
C ALA A 84 -12.65 1.33 -0.83
N GLN A 85 -13.01 0.09 -1.20
CA GLN A 85 -13.60 -0.87 -0.27
C GLN A 85 -12.66 -1.26 0.88
N VAL A 86 -11.37 -1.48 0.60
CA VAL A 86 -10.36 -1.76 1.64
C VAL A 86 -10.21 -0.56 2.58
N MET A 87 -10.18 0.65 2.04
CA MET A 87 -10.09 1.89 2.83
C MET A 87 -11.32 2.05 3.73
N ALA A 88 -12.53 1.80 3.23
CA ALA A 88 -13.76 1.87 4.02
C ALA A 88 -13.72 0.89 5.20
N ARG A 89 -13.30 -0.37 4.97
CA ARG A 89 -13.13 -1.38 6.03
C ARG A 89 -12.07 -0.98 7.07
N LEU A 90 -10.97 -0.37 6.63
CA LEU A 90 -9.94 0.15 7.53
C LEU A 90 -10.52 1.28 8.41
N SER A 91 -11.23 2.23 7.81
CA SER A 91 -11.89 3.32 8.55
C SER A 91 -12.90 2.79 9.57
N GLN A 92 -13.72 1.81 9.19
CA GLN A 92 -14.66 1.16 10.10
C GLN A 92 -13.92 0.51 11.28
N THR A 93 -12.85 -0.25 11.02
CA THR A 93 -12.03 -0.87 12.07
C THR A 93 -11.46 0.16 13.04
N ILE A 94 -11.03 1.32 12.53
CA ILE A 94 -10.48 2.42 13.34
C ILE A 94 -11.58 3.07 14.19
N ALA A 95 -12.81 3.16 13.69
CA ALA A 95 -13.95 3.76 14.39
C ALA A 95 -14.49 2.84 15.50
N GLU A 96 -14.57 1.54 15.24
CA GLU A 96 -15.16 0.57 16.16
C GLU A 96 -14.24 0.14 17.31
N ARG A 97 -12.92 0.36 17.18
CA ARG A 97 -11.92 -0.21 18.10
C ARG A 97 -10.91 0.83 18.53
N GLU A 98 -10.39 0.66 19.74
CA GLU A 98 -9.21 1.38 20.18
C GLU A 98 -7.97 0.86 19.44
N VAL A 99 -7.58 1.57 18.37
CA VAL A 99 -6.46 1.19 17.51
C VAL A 99 -5.23 2.06 17.73
N LYS A 100 -4.05 1.48 17.48
CA LYS A 100 -2.77 2.23 17.51
C LYS A 100 -2.73 3.34 16.46
N VAL A 101 -1.95 4.37 16.74
CA VAL A 101 -1.74 5.52 15.83
C VAL A 101 -1.24 5.12 14.43
N GLY A 102 -0.48 4.03 14.33
CA GLY A 102 0.05 3.52 13.05
C GLY A 102 -1.02 3.12 12.03
N LEU A 103 -2.19 2.67 12.47
CA LEU A 103 -3.32 2.39 11.57
C LEU A 103 -3.93 3.67 10.99
N ARG A 104 -3.93 4.77 11.76
CA ARG A 104 -4.36 6.09 11.25
C ARG A 104 -3.37 6.65 10.23
N ARG A 105 -2.05 6.51 10.47
CA ARG A 105 -1.00 6.81 9.48
C ARG A 105 -1.20 6.02 8.18
N THR A 106 -1.56 4.74 8.32
CA THR A 106 -1.89 3.88 7.19
C THR A 106 -3.10 4.38 6.41
N LEU A 107 -4.17 4.79 7.10
CA LEU A 107 -5.38 5.33 6.47
C LEU A 107 -5.07 6.57 5.63
N VAL A 108 -4.29 7.51 6.15
CA VAL A 108 -3.84 8.72 5.41
C VAL A 108 -3.12 8.32 4.12
N THR A 109 -2.15 7.42 4.21
CA THR A 109 -1.39 6.94 3.04
C THR A 109 -2.30 6.27 2.01
N GLN A 110 -3.32 5.51 2.45
CA GLN A 110 -4.27 4.88 1.52
C GLN A 110 -5.18 5.90 0.84
N ALA A 111 -5.63 6.93 1.54
CA ALA A 111 -6.45 7.99 0.98
C ALA A 111 -5.70 8.75 -0.13
N GLU A 112 -4.44 9.12 0.11
CA GLU A 112 -3.60 9.77 -0.90
C GLU A 112 -3.39 8.90 -2.14
N ARG A 113 -3.16 7.60 -1.94
CA ARG A 113 -3.00 6.64 -3.05
C ARG A 113 -4.28 6.47 -3.85
N LEU A 114 -5.43 6.42 -3.19
CA LEU A 114 -6.72 6.31 -3.85
C LEU A 114 -7.01 7.57 -4.67
N LYS A 115 -6.81 8.75 -4.08
CA LYS A 115 -6.91 10.04 -4.78
C LYS A 115 -6.01 10.08 -6.01
N TRP A 116 -4.76 9.65 -5.87
CA TRP A 116 -3.83 9.62 -7.00
C TRP A 116 -4.28 8.68 -8.13
N LEU A 117 -4.76 7.48 -7.80
CA LEU A 117 -5.27 6.53 -8.80
C LEU A 117 -6.52 7.05 -9.51
N ALA A 118 -7.47 7.61 -8.76
CA ALA A 118 -8.68 8.21 -9.30
C ALA A 118 -8.35 9.37 -10.25
N ASN A 119 -7.46 10.28 -9.84
CA ASN A 119 -7.01 11.38 -10.68
C ASN A 119 -6.29 10.92 -11.94
N LYS A 120 -5.41 9.91 -11.84
CA LYS A 120 -4.72 9.35 -13.01
C LYS A 120 -5.73 8.80 -14.01
N ARG A 121 -6.70 8.03 -13.51
CA ARG A 121 -7.74 7.41 -14.33
C ARG A 121 -8.66 8.44 -14.98
N PHE A 122 -9.09 9.45 -14.23
CA PHE A 122 -9.90 10.55 -14.75
C PHE A 122 -9.20 11.27 -15.91
N LYS A 123 -7.89 11.55 -15.77
CA LYS A 123 -7.08 12.15 -16.83
C LYS A 123 -6.94 11.24 -18.05
N GLU A 124 -6.77 9.93 -17.86
CA GLU A 124 -6.73 8.95 -18.95
C GLU A 124 -8.05 8.91 -19.74
N MET A 125 -9.18 9.25 -19.11
CA MET A 125 -10.51 9.30 -19.74
C MET A 125 -10.84 10.67 -20.37
N GLY A 126 -9.87 11.58 -20.48
CA GLY A 126 -10.07 12.92 -21.07
C GLY A 126 -10.25 14.05 -20.05
N GLY A 127 -10.29 13.72 -18.76
CA GLY A 127 -10.34 14.71 -17.67
C GLY A 127 -11.58 15.60 -17.74
N ALA A 128 -11.41 16.87 -17.35
CA ALA A 128 -12.52 17.83 -17.28
C ALA A 128 -13.19 18.08 -18.65
N ASN A 129 -12.45 17.95 -19.75
CA ASN A 129 -12.98 18.18 -21.09
C ASN A 129 -13.96 17.10 -21.55
N ALA A 130 -13.90 15.91 -20.95
CA ALA A 130 -14.81 14.80 -21.23
C ALA A 130 -16.06 14.80 -20.34
N VAL A 131 -16.19 15.76 -19.41
CA VAL A 131 -17.36 15.89 -18.55
C VAL A 131 -18.44 16.64 -19.32
N GLU A 132 -19.59 16.00 -19.51
CA GLU A 132 -20.76 16.62 -20.13
C GLU A 132 -21.27 17.78 -19.25
N ILE A 133 -21.60 18.91 -19.88
CA ILE A 133 -22.23 20.05 -19.21
C ILE A 133 -23.74 19.83 -19.28
N SER A 134 -24.41 19.75 -18.12
CA SER A 134 -25.86 19.64 -18.07
C SER A 134 -26.50 20.93 -18.60
N PRO A 135 -27.55 20.86 -19.43
CA PRO A 135 -28.21 22.04 -20.00
C PRO A 135 -29.20 22.70 -19.01
N GLU A 136 -28.80 22.94 -17.76
CA GLU A 136 -29.68 23.56 -16.76
C GLU A 136 -29.29 25.01 -16.51
N GLY A 137 -30.14 25.94 -16.99
CA GLY A 137 -29.98 27.39 -16.80
C GLY A 137 -30.76 28.30 -17.77
N LYS A 138 -31.80 27.82 -18.46
CA LYS A 138 -32.82 28.67 -19.10
C LYS A 138 -34.16 28.04 -18.78
N ASP A 139 -35.13 28.86 -18.38
CA ASP A 139 -36.55 28.55 -18.09
C ASP A 139 -36.93 28.55 -16.60
N GLU A 140 -36.69 29.67 -15.90
CA GLU A 140 -37.46 30.04 -14.69
C GLU A 140 -37.86 31.54 -14.68
N ASP A 141 -38.01 32.19 -15.84
CA ASP A 141 -38.57 33.55 -15.94
C ASP A 141 -39.46 33.68 -17.18
N ALA A 142 -40.58 32.97 -17.20
CA ALA A 142 -41.73 33.27 -18.06
C ALA A 142 -42.99 32.56 -17.52
N ASP A 143 -43.65 33.21 -16.56
CA ASP A 143 -45.10 33.47 -16.56
C ASP A 143 -45.53 34.24 -15.29
#